data_AF-A0A7J2LVL3-F1
#
_entry.id   AF-A0A7J2LVL3-F1
#
_cell.length_a   1.000
_cell.length_b   1.000
_cell.length_c   1.000
_cell.angle_alpha   90.00
_cell.angle_beta   90.00
_cell.angle_gamma   90.00
#
_symmetry.space_group_name_H-M   'P 1'
#
loop_
_entity.id
_entity.type
_entity.pdbx_description
1 polymer ?
#
loop_
_entity_poly.entity_id
_entity_poly.type
_entity_poly.pdbx_seq_one_letter_code
_entity_poly.pdbx_strand_id
1 'polypeptide(L)'
;MEENKLGKLIIVGGYAVELYTGGGYHTGDIDIIVEGNSRFLEDVLNVICEKPSRVWIPKDKILALKAIDIVSSVYGSQRKSPLRLEVDRYWIYIAPPEEVVISCLKACKYWESDIDCEKAAM
;
A
#
# COMPACT_ATOMS: atom_id res chain seq x y z
N MET A 1 2.09 6.70 13.65
CA MET A 1 1.86 7.96 12.91
C MET A 1 0.65 8.70 13.48
N GLU A 2 -0.54 8.11 13.45
CA GLU A 2 -1.78 8.84 13.80
C GLU A 2 -1.93 9.16 15.29
N GLU A 3 -1.56 8.23 16.19
CA GLU A 3 -1.52 8.48 17.65
C GLU A 3 -0.67 9.71 18.02
N ASN A 4 0.41 9.93 17.27
CA ASN A 4 1.32 11.05 17.47
C ASN A 4 0.94 12.27 16.64
N LYS A 5 -0.24 12.27 15.99
CA LYS A 5 -0.73 13.33 15.08
C LYS A 5 0.25 13.66 13.95
N LEU A 6 1.05 12.68 13.52
CA LEU A 6 2.05 12.85 12.45
C LEU A 6 1.46 12.57 11.07
N GLY A 7 0.33 11.85 10.99
CA GLY A 7 -0.29 11.50 9.72
C GLY A 7 -0.95 10.14 9.74
N LYS A 8 -1.40 9.67 8.56
CA LYS A 8 -1.98 8.35 8.34
C LYS A 8 -1.28 7.62 7.21
N LEU A 9 -1.26 6.28 7.32
CA LEU A 9 -0.74 5.36 6.32
C LEU A 9 -1.92 4.63 5.71
N ILE A 10 -2.00 4.60 4.37
CA ILE A 10 -3.09 3.98 3.64
C ILE A 10 -2.50 2.98 2.64
N ILE A 11 -2.79 1.69 2.84
CA ILE A 11 -2.44 0.63 1.90
C ILE A 11 -3.30 0.76 0.65
N VAL A 12 -2.66 0.73 -0.52
CA VAL A 12 -3.32 0.81 -1.83
C VAL A 12 -2.73 -0.25 -2.77
N GLY A 13 -3.12 -0.21 -4.05
CA GLY A 13 -2.44 -0.97 -5.09
C GLY A 13 -2.58 -2.48 -4.95
N GLY A 14 -1.53 -3.19 -5.38
CA GLY A 14 -1.57 -4.65 -5.47
C GLY A 14 -1.63 -5.34 -4.11
N TYR A 15 -0.98 -4.78 -3.09
CA TYR A 15 -1.00 -5.38 -1.76
C TYR A 15 -2.38 -5.30 -1.09
N ALA A 16 -3.18 -4.28 -1.43
CA ALA A 16 -4.59 -4.24 -1.00
C ALA A 16 -5.38 -5.44 -1.57
N VAL A 17 -5.12 -5.82 -2.83
CA VAL A 17 -5.72 -7.00 -3.45
C VAL A 17 -5.31 -8.27 -2.72
N GLU A 18 -4.02 -8.42 -2.41
CA GLU A 18 -3.50 -9.56 -1.65
C GLU A 18 -4.20 -9.72 -0.29
N LEU A 19 -4.40 -8.62 0.44
CA LEU A 19 -5.11 -8.64 1.72
C LEU A 19 -6.59 -9.02 1.56
N TYR A 20 -7.31 -8.43 0.61
CA TYR A 20 -8.73 -8.75 0.41
C TYR A 20 -8.97 -10.18 -0.09
N THR A 21 -8.01 -10.76 -0.79
CA THR A 21 -8.08 -12.13 -1.31
C THR A 21 -7.50 -13.17 -0.35
N GLY A 22 -6.98 -12.76 0.82
CA GLY A 22 -6.34 -13.67 1.77
C GLY A 22 -5.10 -14.35 1.20
N GLY A 23 -4.36 -13.68 0.31
CA GLY A 23 -3.18 -14.24 -0.34
C GLY A 23 -3.43 -14.94 -1.67
N GLY A 24 -4.60 -14.76 -2.31
CA GLY A 24 -4.86 -15.28 -3.65
C GLY A 24 -3.94 -14.69 -4.73
N TYR A 25 -3.43 -13.48 -4.48
CA TYR A 25 -2.39 -12.83 -5.27
C TYR A 25 -1.23 -12.47 -4.35
N HIS A 26 -0.01 -12.64 -4.85
CA HIS A 26 1.20 -12.27 -4.12
C HIS A 26 1.90 -11.11 -4.82
N THR A 27 2.10 -10.00 -4.10
CA THR A 27 2.89 -8.86 -4.56
C THR A 27 4.28 -8.85 -3.94
N GLY A 28 5.25 -8.23 -4.60
CA GLY A 28 6.60 -8.06 -4.04
C GLY A 28 6.74 -6.84 -3.12
N ASP A 29 5.78 -5.92 -3.20
CA ASP A 29 5.78 -4.64 -2.54
C ASP A 29 4.43 -4.30 -1.88
N ILE A 30 4.49 -3.36 -0.95
CA ILE A 30 3.40 -2.76 -0.20
C ILE A 30 3.34 -1.30 -0.62
N ASP A 31 2.39 -0.99 -1.49
CA ASP A 31 2.10 0.39 -1.90
C ASP A 31 1.38 1.13 -0.77
N ILE A 32 1.98 2.21 -0.28
CA ILE A 32 1.40 3.05 0.76
C ILE A 32 1.28 4.51 0.32
N ILE A 33 0.15 5.11 0.68
CA ILE A 33 -0.03 6.56 0.68
C ILE A 33 0.22 7.08 2.08
N VAL A 34 0.97 8.17 2.18
CA VAL A 34 1.34 8.78 3.46
C VAL A 34 0.80 10.21 3.50
N GLU A 35 -0.32 10.41 4.20
CA GLU A 35 -0.87 11.74 4.40
C GLU A 35 -0.34 12.32 5.72
N GLY A 36 0.34 13.46 5.65
CA GLY A 36 0.99 14.10 6.80
C GLY A 36 2.51 14.15 6.64
N ASN A 37 3.24 13.86 7.71
CA ASN A 37 4.71 13.97 7.76
C ASN A 37 5.37 12.73 7.13
N SER A 38 5.41 12.68 5.80
CA SER A 38 6.10 11.60 5.07
C SER A 38 7.59 11.51 5.39
N ARG A 39 8.25 12.66 5.60
CA ARG A 39 9.68 12.72 5.90
C ARG A 39 10.05 11.95 7.18
N PHE A 40 9.23 12.07 8.23
CA PHE A 40 9.43 11.28 9.45
C PHE A 40 9.37 9.77 9.17
N LEU A 41 8.42 9.33 8.34
CA LEU A 41 8.35 7.92 7.96
C LEU A 41 9.58 7.50 7.15
N GLU A 42 10.01 8.32 6.19
CA GLU A 42 11.21 8.04 5.40
C GLU A 42 12.46 7.93 6.28
N ASP A 43 12.62 8.82 7.27
CA ASP A 43 13.73 8.76 8.23
C ASP A 43 13.71 7.45 9.03
N VAL A 44 12.53 7.02 9.49
CA VAL A 44 12.36 5.72 10.17
C VAL A 44 12.70 4.55 9.23
N LEU A 45 12.17 4.57 8.00
CA LEU A 45 12.44 3.53 7.00
C LEU A 45 13.93 3.46 6.64
N ASN A 46 14.63 4.59 6.53
CA ASN A 46 16.06 4.63 6.26
C ASN A 46 16.91 4.00 7.38
N VAL A 47 16.40 3.94 8.61
CA VAL A 47 17.08 3.24 9.72
C VAL A 47 16.91 1.73 9.60
N ILE A 48 15.69 1.25 9.30
CA ILE A 48 15.32 -0.18 9.39
C ILE A 48 15.37 -0.92 8.04
N CYS A 49 15.47 -0.21 6.93
CA CYS A 49 15.48 -0.74 5.57
C CYS A 49 16.79 -0.38 4.83
N GLU A 50 17.02 -1.07 3.73
CA GLU A 50 17.90 -0.65 2.65
C GLU A 50 17.05 0.02 1.56
N LYS A 51 17.59 1.06 0.91
CA LYS A 51 16.89 1.78 -0.17
C LYS A 51 17.68 1.65 -1.47
N PRO A 52 17.63 0.50 -2.17
CA PRO A 52 18.38 0.31 -3.41
C PRO A 52 17.82 1.11 -4.59
N SER A 53 16.56 1.54 -4.50
CA SER A 53 15.86 2.29 -5.55
C SER A 53 14.74 3.14 -4.95
N ARG A 54 13.60 3.28 -5.62
CA ARG A 54 12.42 4.00 -5.13
C ARG A 54 11.81 3.38 -3.86
N VAL A 55 11.99 2.07 -3.68
CA VAL A 55 11.42 1.28 -2.59
C VAL A 55 12.39 1.08 -1.42
N TRP A 56 11.83 0.87 -0.23
CA TRP A 56 12.55 0.47 0.97
C TRP A 56 12.40 -1.04 1.20
N ILE A 57 13.51 -1.76 1.31
CA ILE A 57 13.53 -3.20 1.59
C ILE A 57 13.92 -3.40 3.05
N PRO A 58 13.05 -3.96 3.91
CA PRO A 58 13.39 -4.23 5.31
C PRO A 58 14.67 -5.07 5.45
N LYS A 59 15.51 -4.77 6.45
CA LYS A 59 16.74 -5.54 6.73
C LYS A 59 16.44 -6.92 7.34
N ASP A 60 15.26 -7.08 7.95
CA ASP A 60 14.80 -8.37 8.44
C ASP A 60 14.47 -9.31 7.26
N LYS A 61 14.93 -10.56 7.31
CA LYS A 61 14.82 -11.50 6.19
C LYS A 61 13.39 -11.88 5.82
N ILE A 62 12.49 -11.95 6.81
CA ILE A 62 11.10 -12.32 6.58
C ILE A 62 10.37 -11.10 6.01
N LEU A 63 10.61 -9.92 6.58
CA LEU A 63 10.01 -8.68 6.10
C LEU A 63 10.56 -8.25 4.72
N ALA A 64 11.79 -8.62 4.37
CA ALA A 64 12.40 -8.34 3.07
C ALA A 64 11.64 -8.92 1.86
N LEU A 65 10.72 -9.87 2.09
CA LEU A 65 9.81 -10.40 1.07
C LEU A 65 8.80 -9.36 0.57
N LYS A 66 8.63 -8.25 1.32
CA LYS A 66 7.71 -7.16 1.01
C LYS A 66 8.46 -5.84 1.08
N ALA A 67 8.80 -5.28 -0.08
CA ALA A 67 9.32 -3.92 -0.16
C ALA A 67 8.22 -2.91 0.18
N ILE A 68 8.59 -1.74 0.71
CA ILE A 68 7.66 -0.65 1.00
C ILE A 68 7.84 0.42 -0.08
N ASP A 69 6.75 0.76 -0.78
CA ASP A 69 6.74 1.82 -1.80
C ASP A 69 5.79 2.96 -1.38
N ILE A 70 6.34 4.18 -1.24
CA ILE A 70 5.51 5.36 -0.94
C ILE A 70 5.09 5.96 -2.28
N VAL A 71 3.84 5.69 -2.68
CA VAL A 71 3.35 6.00 -4.03
C VAL A 71 2.67 7.37 -4.13
N SER A 72 2.22 7.96 -3.02
CA SER A 72 1.57 9.27 -2.98
C SER A 72 1.55 9.85 -1.57
N SER A 73 1.36 11.17 -1.49
CA SER A 73 1.12 11.90 -0.24
C SER A 73 -0.35 12.29 -0.03
N VAL A 74 -1.24 11.93 -0.96
CA VAL A 74 -2.66 12.33 -0.96
C VAL A 74 -3.54 11.18 -1.48
N TYR A 75 -4.60 10.85 -0.74
CA TYR A 75 -5.64 9.88 -1.08
C TYR A 75 -6.85 10.56 -1.76
N GLY A 76 -6.61 11.62 -2.55
CA GLY A 76 -7.67 12.53 -3.00
C GLY A 76 -8.36 12.12 -4.30
N SER A 77 -7.82 11.15 -5.03
CA SER A 77 -8.35 10.73 -6.33
C SER A 77 -9.50 9.71 -6.25
N GLN A 78 -9.74 9.19 -5.05
CA GLN A 78 -10.67 8.11 -4.75
C GLN A 78 -12.02 8.68 -4.30
N ARG A 79 -13.11 7.96 -4.57
CA ARG A 79 -14.48 8.40 -4.22
C ARG A 79 -14.84 8.01 -2.79
N LYS A 80 -14.36 6.87 -2.31
CA LYS A 80 -14.63 6.36 -0.97
C LYS A 80 -13.44 6.56 -0.04
N SER A 81 -13.72 6.98 1.20
CA SER A 81 -12.72 7.12 2.26
C SER A 81 -12.05 5.77 2.58
N PRO A 82 -10.77 5.78 3.01
CA PRO A 82 -10.09 4.57 3.44
C PRO A 82 -10.81 3.88 4.61
N LEU A 83 -10.72 2.56 4.65
CA LEU A 83 -11.21 1.74 5.77
C LEU A 83 -10.10 1.58 6.80
N ARG A 84 -10.45 1.57 8.09
CA ARG A 84 -9.52 1.29 9.18
C ARG A 84 -9.41 -0.22 9.39
N LEU A 85 -8.18 -0.72 9.38
CA LEU A 85 -7.83 -2.11 9.66
C LEU A 85 -7.05 -2.17 10.97
N GLU A 86 -7.57 -2.91 11.95
CA GLU A 86 -6.87 -3.17 13.21
C GLU A 86 -5.81 -4.25 13.02
N VAL A 87 -4.62 -4.02 13.56
CA VAL A 87 -3.47 -4.94 13.55
C VAL A 87 -2.90 -4.98 14.97
N ASP A 88 -3.26 -6.00 15.73
CA ASP A 88 -2.99 -6.12 17.17
C ASP A 88 -3.47 -4.87 17.95
N ARG A 89 -2.51 -4.09 18.49
CA ARG A 89 -2.77 -2.83 19.22
C ARG A 89 -2.66 -1.58 18.34
N TYR A 90 -2.36 -1.77 17.06
CA TYR A 90 -2.16 -0.71 16.08
C TYR A 90 -3.29 -0.75 15.06
N TRP A 91 -3.33 0.27 14.22
CA TRP A 91 -4.21 0.29 13.06
C TRP A 91 -3.51 0.92 11.87
N ILE A 92 -3.98 0.55 10.70
CA ILE A 92 -3.60 1.12 9.41
C ILE A 92 -4.87 1.39 8.61
N TYR A 93 -4.78 2.21 7.57
CA TYR A 93 -5.87 2.35 6.62
C TYR A 93 -5.62 1.53 5.36
N ILE A 94 -6.68 1.16 4.67
CA ILE A 94 -6.63 0.47 3.39
C ILE A 94 -7.67 1.07 2.44
N ALA A 95 -7.34 1.15 1.15
CA ALA A 95 -8.31 1.50 0.13
C ALA A 95 -9.50 0.52 0.18
N PRO A 96 -10.75 0.99 0.10
CA PRO A 96 -11.92 0.12 0.00
C PRO A 96 -11.80 -0.81 -1.21
N PRO A 97 -12.36 -2.02 -1.15
CA PRO A 97 -12.23 -2.99 -2.23
C PRO A 97 -12.75 -2.45 -3.57
N GLU A 98 -13.77 -1.59 -3.57
CA GLU A 98 -14.28 -1.00 -4.82
C GLU A 98 -13.28 -0.03 -5.47
N GLU A 99 -12.53 0.74 -4.66
CA GLU A 99 -11.47 1.60 -5.19
C GLU A 99 -10.30 0.76 -5.73
N VAL A 100 -10.01 -0.37 -5.09
CA VAL A 100 -8.98 -1.32 -5.54
C VAL A 100 -9.38 -1.96 -6.87
N VAL A 101 -10.62 -2.44 -7.01
CA VAL A 101 -11.14 -2.99 -8.28
C VAL A 101 -11.12 -1.93 -9.38
N ILE A 102 -11.53 -0.69 -9.10
CA ILE A 102 -11.44 0.42 -10.07
C ILE A 102 -9.99 0.68 -10.48
N SER A 103 -9.03 0.64 -9.56
CA SER A 103 -7.61 0.78 -9.86
C SER A 103 -7.11 -0.34 -10.76
N CYS A 104 -7.48 -1.59 -10.49
CA CYS A 104 -7.12 -2.74 -11.32
C CYS A 104 -7.73 -2.63 -12.72
N LEU A 105 -9.00 -2.23 -12.84
CA LEU A 105 -9.66 -1.99 -14.13
C LEU A 105 -8.97 -0.90 -14.96
N LYS A 106 -8.50 0.18 -14.30
CA LYS A 106 -7.71 1.22 -14.97
C LYS A 106 -6.37 0.66 -15.47
N ALA A 107 -5.66 -0.10 -14.64
CA ALA A 107 -4.42 -0.75 -15.03
C ALA A 107 -4.62 -1.72 -16.21
N CYS A 108 -5.61 -2.59 -16.13
CA CYS A 108 -6.03 -3.49 -17.20
C CYS A 108 -6.30 -2.72 -18.51
N LYS A 109 -7.09 -1.65 -18.46
CA LYS A 109 -7.54 -0.92 -19.65
C LYS A 109 -6.45 -0.05 -20.29
N TYR A 110 -5.69 0.68 -19.48
CA TYR A 110 -4.79 1.73 -19.97
C TYR A 110 -3.33 1.32 -19.99
N TRP A 111 -2.95 0.28 -19.23
CA TRP A 111 -1.61 -0.29 -19.20
C TRP A 111 -1.56 -1.72 -19.76
N GLU A 112 -2.68 -2.26 -20.22
CA GLU A 112 -2.79 -3.63 -20.78
C GLU A 112 -2.20 -4.69 -19.84
N SER A 113 -2.40 -4.48 -18.53
CA SER A 113 -1.88 -5.37 -17.49
C SER A 113 -2.79 -6.60 -17.33
N ASP A 114 -2.37 -7.74 -17.89
CA ASP A 114 -3.10 -9.01 -17.80
C ASP A 114 -3.43 -9.39 -16.35
N ILE A 115 -2.46 -9.24 -15.44
CA ILE A 115 -2.63 -9.58 -14.03
C ILE A 115 -3.67 -8.67 -13.36
N ASP A 116 -3.75 -7.39 -13.74
CA ASP A 116 -4.74 -6.48 -13.17
C ASP A 116 -6.12 -6.64 -13.85
N CYS A 117 -6.18 -7.17 -15.07
CA CYS A 117 -7.43 -7.64 -15.67
C CYS A 117 -8.00 -8.82 -14.88
N GLU A 118 -7.15 -9.78 -14.50
CA GLU A 118 -7.54 -10.93 -13.69
C GLU A 118 -8.01 -10.49 -12.29
N LYS A 119 -7.22 -9.66 -11.60
CA LYS A 119 -7.59 -9.09 -10.29
C LYS A 119 -8.88 -8.27 -10.33
N ALA A 120 -9.20 -7.65 -11.46
CA ALA A 120 -10.43 -6.90 -11.59
C ALA A 120 -11.68 -7.77 -11.80
N ALA A 121 -11.51 -9.03 -12.22
CA ALA A 121 -12.59 -9.96 -12.54
C ALA A 121 -13.01 -10.86 -11.37
N MET A 122 -12.34 -10.74 -10.21
CA MET A 122 -12.56 -11.54 -9.00
C MET A 122 -13.85 -11.20 -8.26
#